data_AF-A0AAW1SSV1-F1
#
_entry.id   AF-A0AAW1SSV1-F1
#
_cell.length_a   1.000
_cell.length_b   1.000
_cell.length_c   1.000
_cell.angle_alpha   90.00
_cell.angle_beta   90.00
_cell.angle_gamma   90.00
#
_symmetry.space_group_name_H-M   'P 1'
#
loop_
_entity.id
_entity.type
_entity.pdbx_description
1 polymer ?
#
loop_
_entity_poly.entity_id
_entity_poly.type
_entity_poly.pdbx_seq_one_letter_code
_entity_poly.pdbx_strand_id
1 'polypeptide(L)'
;MLTCIYLACKVEESYISAEEFCRMIGQDASVVLRNEVAVLQGLGFDLVVYNPYHPLEGLLQEIEVQSLEPDGLEELQKCDAAMRAKLKASALGAIDALLMTDAPLLHPPGLLAVAALRSAFKGKLPFDGFLQLLSTRASQGQSLTPQQGDEHLQRMSSSLAALDELGREGTQPLQEDEVKKIDKRLKACHNSLLDPDSQAFKDAAAAKASRDAEKRRIKIADRRAATELANAQLLGADGAAVQPQSQQASGQDLAKDTNGSHDAKRQRIT
;
A
#
# COMPACT_ATOMS: atom_id res chain seq x y z
N MET A 1 -1.32 10.89 -1.45
CA MET A 1 -0.39 11.32 -0.39
C MET A 1 -1.10 11.64 0.92
N LEU A 2 -1.94 12.69 0.99
CA LEU A 2 -2.59 13.12 2.24
C LEU A 2 -3.37 12.01 2.95
N THR A 3 -4.12 11.21 2.19
CA THR A 3 -4.84 10.05 2.72
C THR A 3 -3.93 9.01 3.37
N CYS A 4 -2.72 8.78 2.84
CA CYS A 4 -1.78 7.83 3.41
C CYS A 4 -1.24 8.31 4.77
N ILE A 5 -0.97 9.61 4.89
CA ILE A 5 -0.52 10.22 6.16
C ILE A 5 -1.64 10.13 7.21
N TYR A 6 -2.87 10.51 6.83
CA TYR A 6 -4.02 10.41 7.71
C TYR A 6 -4.30 8.96 8.16
N LEU A 7 -4.16 8.00 7.24
CA LEU A 7 -4.30 6.59 7.55
C LEU A 7 -3.20 6.11 8.51
N ALA A 8 -1.94 6.50 8.28
CA ALA A 8 -0.84 6.17 9.17
C ALA A 8 -1.08 6.69 10.60
N CYS A 9 -1.60 7.92 10.75
CA CYS A 9 -1.99 8.45 12.06
C CYS A 9 -3.04 7.57 12.76
N LYS A 10 -4.05 7.07 12.03
CA LYS A 10 -5.04 6.13 12.60
C LYS A 10 -4.42 4.80 13.02
N VAL A 11 -3.51 4.27 12.22
CA VAL A 11 -2.86 2.97 12.46
C VAL A 11 -1.93 3.03 13.67
N GLU A 12 -1.14 4.10 13.80
CA GLU A 12 -0.20 4.34 14.91
C GLU A 12 -0.86 4.94 16.16
N GLU A 13 -2.20 4.82 16.28
CA GLU A 13 -3.00 5.31 17.41
C GLU A 13 -2.85 6.81 17.73
N SER A 14 -2.37 7.60 16.76
CA SER A 14 -2.28 9.05 16.82
C SER A 14 -3.56 9.67 16.25
N TYR A 15 -4.63 9.65 17.05
CA TYR A 15 -5.95 10.08 16.60
C TYR A 15 -6.01 11.60 16.39
N ILE A 16 -6.05 12.01 15.13
CA ILE A 16 -6.32 13.39 14.70
C ILE A 16 -7.61 13.37 13.88
N SER A 17 -8.51 14.33 14.11
CA SER A 17 -9.73 14.43 13.29
C SER A 17 -9.38 14.80 11.84
N ALA A 18 -10.18 14.34 10.87
CA ALA A 18 -9.94 14.65 9.46
C ALA A 18 -9.99 16.17 9.21
N GLU A 19 -10.86 16.88 9.93
CA GLU A 19 -11.02 18.34 9.85
C GLU A 19 -9.79 19.07 10.37
N GLU A 20 -9.24 18.67 11.53
CA GLU A 20 -8.03 19.29 12.08
C GLU A 20 -6.79 19.01 11.21
N PHE A 21 -6.66 17.77 10.73
CA PHE A 21 -5.58 17.38 9.82
C PHE A 21 -5.62 18.22 8.54
N CYS A 22 -6.80 18.33 7.92
CA CYS A 22 -6.94 19.07 6.67
C CYS A 22 -6.86 20.59 6.87
N ARG A 23 -7.25 21.10 8.05
CA ARG A 23 -7.06 22.51 8.43
C ARG A 23 -5.59 22.92 8.48
N MET A 24 -4.70 22.05 8.98
CA MET A 24 -3.25 22.32 9.00
C MET A 24 -2.65 22.41 7.59
N ILE A 25 -3.24 21.70 6.62
CA ILE A 25 -2.73 21.55 5.25
C ILE A 25 -3.43 22.51 4.27
N GLY A 26 -4.58 23.08 4.66
CA GLY A 26 -5.39 23.96 3.82
C GLY A 26 -6.17 23.22 2.73
N GLN A 27 -6.59 21.98 3.01
CA GLN A 27 -7.36 21.14 2.08
C GLN A 27 -8.73 20.80 2.66
N ASP A 28 -9.65 20.32 1.82
CA ASP A 28 -10.96 19.86 2.29
C ASP A 28 -10.91 18.42 2.80
N ALA A 29 -11.62 18.15 3.91
CA ALA A 29 -11.65 16.83 4.55
C ALA A 29 -12.25 15.75 3.63
N SER A 30 -13.14 16.14 2.71
CA SER A 30 -13.78 15.19 1.80
C SER A 30 -12.79 14.47 0.87
N VAL A 31 -11.67 15.11 0.52
CA VAL A 31 -10.64 14.53 -0.36
C VAL A 31 -9.93 13.35 0.31
N VAL A 32 -9.62 13.50 1.60
CA VAL A 32 -8.95 12.46 2.39
C VAL A 32 -9.89 11.28 2.62
N LEU A 33 -11.11 11.56 3.08
CA LEU A 33 -12.11 10.54 3.41
C LEU A 33 -12.59 9.73 2.20
N ARG A 34 -12.66 10.36 1.02
CA ARG A 34 -13.07 9.69 -0.21
C ARG A 34 -12.10 8.58 -0.63
N ASN A 35 -10.80 8.85 -0.51
CA ASN A 35 -9.76 7.94 -0.95
C ASN A 35 -9.39 6.89 0.12
N GLU A 36 -9.86 7.04 1.36
CA GLU A 36 -9.50 6.17 2.48
C GLU A 36 -9.75 4.69 2.17
N VAL A 37 -10.97 4.35 1.74
CA VAL A 37 -11.34 2.96 1.41
C VAL A 37 -10.55 2.42 0.21
N ALA A 38 -10.27 3.27 -0.79
CA ALA A 38 -9.50 2.86 -1.97
C ALA A 38 -8.05 2.55 -1.61
N VAL A 39 -7.44 3.32 -0.71
CA VAL A 39 -6.08 3.07 -0.21
C VAL A 39 -6.05 1.78 0.61
N LEU A 40 -7.03 1.57 1.51
CA LEU A 40 -7.14 0.33 2.29
C LEU A 40 -7.23 -0.91 1.40
N GLN A 41 -8.04 -0.84 0.34
CA GLN A 41 -8.16 -1.91 -0.65
C GLN A 41 -6.85 -2.11 -1.43
N GLY A 42 -6.14 -1.03 -1.79
CA GLY A 42 -4.85 -1.10 -2.47
C GLY A 42 -3.74 -1.73 -1.63
N LEU A 43 -3.79 -1.56 -0.31
CA LEU A 43 -2.86 -2.19 0.64
C LEU A 43 -3.23 -3.64 0.99
N GLY A 44 -4.36 -4.15 0.49
CA GLY A 44 -4.85 -5.48 0.88
C GLY A 44 -5.19 -5.58 2.37
N PHE A 45 -5.49 -4.45 3.02
CA PHE A 45 -5.70 -4.32 4.47
C PHE A 45 -4.49 -4.71 5.33
N ASP A 46 -3.28 -4.76 4.76
CA ASP A 46 -2.05 -4.87 5.54
C ASP A 46 -1.60 -3.47 5.99
N LEU A 47 -1.83 -3.19 7.27
CA LEU A 47 -1.59 -1.86 7.87
C LEU A 47 -0.35 -1.83 8.75
N VAL A 48 0.22 -3.00 9.10
CA VAL A 48 1.34 -3.07 10.03
C VAL A 48 2.63 -2.86 9.28
N VAL A 49 3.29 -1.73 9.53
CA VAL A 49 4.57 -1.39 8.89
C VAL A 49 5.68 -1.37 9.93
N TYR A 50 6.69 -2.23 9.74
CA TYR A 50 7.87 -2.26 10.61
C TYR A 50 8.91 -1.23 10.16
N ASN A 51 9.16 -0.23 11.00
CA ASN A 51 10.02 0.90 10.67
C ASN A 51 11.47 0.69 11.13
N PRO A 52 12.51 1.02 10.34
CA PRO A 52 13.93 0.89 10.71
C PRO A 52 14.41 1.72 11.92
N TYR A 53 13.65 2.72 12.39
CA TYR A 53 14.05 3.52 13.55
C TYR A 53 14.10 2.71 14.85
N HIS A 54 13.17 1.76 15.05
CA HIS A 54 13.17 0.91 16.25
C HIS A 54 14.39 -0.02 16.33
N PRO A 55 14.72 -0.79 15.27
CA PRO A 55 15.95 -1.58 15.23
C PRO A 55 17.22 -0.74 15.41
N LEU A 56 17.25 0.51 14.92
CA LEU A 56 18.39 1.40 15.13
C LEU A 56 18.64 1.69 16.61
N GLU A 57 17.61 2.01 17.40
CA GLU A 57 17.76 2.22 18.85
C GLU A 57 18.30 0.97 19.54
N GLY A 58 17.80 -0.21 19.16
CA GLY A 58 18.30 -1.49 19.68
C GLY A 58 19.78 -1.72 19.37
N LEU A 59 20.22 -1.40 18.14
CA LEU A 59 21.63 -1.50 17.74
C LEU A 59 22.52 -0.48 18.46
N LEU A 60 22.01 0.72 18.74
CA LEU A 60 22.73 1.73 19.52
C LEU A 60 22.87 1.31 20.99
N GLN A 61 21.84 0.70 21.57
CA GLN A 61 21.92 0.13 22.91
C GLN A 61 22.88 -1.06 22.96
N GLU A 62 22.96 -1.86 21.90
CA GLU A 62 23.94 -2.93 21.79
C GLU A 62 25.38 -2.38 21.80
N ILE A 63 25.65 -1.32 21.06
CA ILE A 63 26.94 -0.61 21.10
C ILE A 63 27.25 -0.10 22.52
N GLU A 64 26.25 0.40 23.24
CA GLU A 64 26.41 0.84 24.63
C GLU A 64 26.79 -0.30 25.57
N VAL A 65 26.12 -1.46 25.47
CA VAL A 65 26.45 -2.64 26.27
C VAL A 65 27.88 -3.11 25.96
N GLN A 66 28.25 -3.22 24.68
CA GLN A 66 29.61 -3.60 24.27
C GLN A 66 30.69 -2.64 24.76
N SER A 67 30.36 -1.36 24.92
CA SER A 67 31.29 -0.36 25.43
C SER A 67 31.56 -0.49 26.93
N LEU A 68 30.67 -1.15 27.68
CA LEU A 68 30.77 -1.34 29.13
C LEU A 68 31.38 -2.70 29.51
N GLU A 69 31.24 -3.69 28.64
CA GLU A 69 31.78 -5.03 28.84
C GLU A 69 33.31 -5.04 28.72
N PRO A 70 34.03 -5.67 29.68
CA PRO A 70 35.50 -5.72 29.68
C PRO A 70 36.08 -6.58 28.53
N ASP A 71 35.34 -7.60 28.08
CA ASP A 71 35.66 -8.43 26.91
C ASP A 71 35.01 -7.91 25.60
N GLY A 72 34.43 -6.70 25.65
CA GLY A 72 33.80 -6.06 24.50
C GLY A 72 34.81 -5.66 23.42
N LEU A 73 34.31 -5.30 22.24
CA LEU A 73 35.15 -4.81 21.14
C LEU A 73 35.86 -3.52 21.59
N GLU A 74 37.20 -3.52 21.73
CA GLU A 74 38.01 -2.37 22.19
C GLU A 74 37.72 -1.07 21.42
N GLU A 75 37.29 -1.23 20.18
CA GLU A 75 36.91 -0.15 19.29
C GLU A 75 35.62 0.53 19.76
N LEU A 76 34.61 -0.25 20.15
CA LEU A 76 33.33 0.25 20.66
C LEU A 76 33.46 0.86 22.06
N GLN A 77 34.39 0.38 22.87
CA GLN A 77 34.72 0.93 24.19
C GLN A 77 35.22 2.39 24.12
N LYS A 78 35.75 2.84 22.98
CA LYS A 78 36.21 4.23 22.76
C LYS A 78 35.06 5.18 22.38
N CYS A 79 33.82 4.70 22.29
CA CYS A 79 32.67 5.52 21.90
C CYS A 79 32.12 6.32 23.07
N ASP A 80 32.60 7.55 23.22
CA ASP A 80 32.02 8.51 24.18
C ASP A 80 30.54 8.78 23.91
N ALA A 81 29.78 9.19 24.94
CA ALA A 81 28.37 9.52 24.83
C ALA A 81 28.06 10.58 23.75
N ALA A 82 28.92 11.59 23.59
CA ALA A 82 28.79 12.61 22.55
C ALA A 82 28.96 12.05 21.13
N MET A 83 29.87 11.10 20.97
CA MET A 83 30.13 10.42 19.71
C MET A 83 28.95 9.52 19.32
N ARG A 84 28.31 8.85 20.28
CA ARG A 84 27.08 8.07 20.07
C ARG A 84 25.90 8.95 19.63
N ALA A 85 25.72 10.12 20.23
CA ALA A 85 24.69 11.07 19.80
C ALA A 85 24.91 11.52 18.34
N LYS A 86 26.16 11.77 17.95
CA LYS A 86 26.52 12.09 16.56
C LYS A 86 26.30 10.92 15.61
N LEU A 87 26.58 9.69 16.06
CA LEU A 87 26.34 8.47 15.30
C LEU A 87 24.84 8.28 15.04
N LYS A 88 24.02 8.43 16.09
CA LYS A 88 22.55 8.38 16.00
C LYS A 88 22.02 9.39 14.99
N ALA A 89 22.41 10.66 15.09
CA ALA A 89 21.97 11.69 14.14
C ALA A 89 22.36 11.37 12.69
N SER A 90 23.59 10.87 12.47
CA SER A 90 24.05 10.46 11.14
C SER A 90 23.32 9.22 10.61
N ALA A 91 23.01 8.25 11.47
CA ALA A 91 22.28 7.05 11.11
C ALA A 91 20.81 7.37 10.78
N LEU A 92 20.17 8.26 11.54
CA LEU A 92 18.81 8.74 11.24
C LEU A 92 18.75 9.40 9.85
N GLY A 93 19.70 10.29 9.53
CA GLY A 93 19.76 10.89 8.19
C GLY A 93 20.01 9.86 7.07
N ALA A 94 20.77 8.79 7.35
CA ALA A 94 20.95 7.69 6.41
C ALA A 94 19.69 6.83 6.23
N ILE A 95 18.91 6.60 7.30
CA ILE A 95 17.61 5.93 7.22
C ILE A 95 16.67 6.77 6.36
N ASP A 96 16.60 8.09 6.58
CA ASP A 96 15.72 8.96 5.82
C ASP A 96 16.06 8.92 4.32
N ALA A 97 17.35 8.87 3.96
CA ALA A 97 17.78 8.67 2.57
C ALA A 97 17.35 7.29 2.01
N LEU A 98 17.42 6.23 2.81
CA LEU A 98 16.97 4.90 2.40
C LEU A 98 15.44 4.82 2.24
N LEU A 99 14.66 5.52 3.07
CA LEU A 99 13.20 5.57 2.98
C LEU A 99 12.70 6.31 1.72
N MET A 100 13.56 7.12 1.09
CA MET A 100 13.26 7.75 -0.21
C MET A 100 13.47 6.82 -1.41
N THR A 101 13.81 5.55 -1.16
CA THR A 101 14.13 4.54 -2.18
C THR A 101 13.25 3.31 -2.02
N ASP A 102 13.41 2.32 -2.90
CA ASP A 102 12.69 1.04 -2.82
C ASP A 102 13.25 0.11 -1.72
N ALA A 103 14.26 0.54 -0.96
CA ALA A 103 14.89 -0.26 0.09
C ALA A 103 13.90 -0.86 1.12
N PRO A 104 12.86 -0.15 1.61
CA PRO A 104 11.88 -0.70 2.54
C PRO A 104 11.00 -1.81 1.96
N LEU A 105 10.91 -1.90 0.63
CA LEU A 105 10.16 -2.94 -0.07
C LEU A 105 11.01 -4.17 -0.36
N LEU A 106 12.34 -4.00 -0.44
CA LEU A 106 13.28 -5.06 -0.82
C LEU A 106 13.96 -5.74 0.39
N HIS A 107 14.14 -5.01 1.49
CA HIS A 107 14.95 -5.45 2.61
C HIS A 107 14.24 -5.29 3.96
N PRO A 108 14.54 -6.18 4.94
CA PRO A 108 13.94 -6.08 6.27
C PRO A 108 14.48 -4.87 7.04
N PRO A 109 13.69 -4.28 7.95
CA PRO A 109 14.03 -3.05 8.66
C PRO A 109 15.28 -3.17 9.54
N GLY A 110 15.59 -4.37 10.06
CA GLY A 110 16.84 -4.62 10.78
C GLY A 110 18.07 -4.43 9.89
N LEU A 111 18.01 -4.89 8.63
CA LEU A 111 19.12 -4.73 7.69
C LEU A 111 19.27 -3.26 7.24
N LEU A 112 18.16 -2.53 7.08
CA LEU A 112 18.17 -1.09 6.81
C LEU A 112 18.86 -0.32 7.94
N ALA A 113 18.55 -0.66 9.20
CA ALA A 113 19.19 -0.04 10.36
C ALA A 113 20.70 -0.34 10.43
N VAL A 114 21.11 -1.57 10.13
CA VAL A 114 22.54 -1.96 10.04
C VAL A 114 23.24 -1.21 8.91
N ALA A 115 22.61 -1.06 7.74
CA ALA A 115 23.17 -0.30 6.61
C ALA A 115 23.33 1.19 6.94
N ALA A 116 22.32 1.79 7.56
CA ALA A 116 22.38 3.17 8.01
C ALA A 116 23.48 3.40 9.06
N LEU A 117 23.62 2.45 10.00
CA LEU A 117 24.66 2.46 11.01
C LEU A 117 26.05 2.31 10.38
N ARG A 118 26.21 1.42 9.40
CA ARG A 118 27.45 1.27 8.62
C ARG A 118 27.83 2.58 7.93
N SER A 119 26.86 3.24 7.29
CA SER A 119 27.07 4.54 6.64
C SER A 119 27.55 5.59 7.64
N ALA A 120 27.01 5.58 8.86
CA ALA A 120 27.43 6.49 9.93
C ALA A 120 28.84 6.17 10.49
N PHE A 121 29.31 4.92 10.38
CA PHE A 121 30.63 4.47 10.81
C PHE A 121 31.76 4.66 9.79
N LYS A 122 31.47 4.89 8.50
CA LYS A 122 32.41 4.92 7.33
C LYS A 122 33.65 5.83 7.42
N GLY A 123 33.94 6.45 8.56
CA GLY A 123 35.21 7.15 8.80
C GLY A 123 35.69 7.14 10.25
N LYS A 124 35.14 6.28 11.13
CA LYS A 124 35.38 6.39 12.58
C LYS A 124 35.75 5.09 13.30
N LEU A 125 35.19 3.93 12.90
CA LEU A 125 35.48 2.62 13.49
C LEU A 125 35.32 1.50 12.44
N PRO A 126 36.04 0.36 12.54
CA PRO A 126 35.86 -0.73 11.59
C PRO A 126 34.60 -1.52 11.96
N PHE A 127 33.62 -1.44 11.06
CA PHE A 127 32.28 -2.00 11.24
C PHE A 127 32.24 -3.54 11.13
N ASP A 128 33.28 -4.15 10.56
CA ASP A 128 33.31 -5.58 10.28
C ASP A 128 33.30 -6.42 11.57
N GLY A 129 33.99 -5.97 12.62
CA GLY A 129 33.96 -6.65 13.93
C GLY A 129 32.57 -6.64 14.58
N PHE A 130 31.84 -5.53 14.41
CA PHE A 130 30.45 -5.42 14.88
C PHE A 130 29.50 -6.33 14.06
N LEU A 131 29.69 -6.43 12.74
CA LEU A 131 28.92 -7.36 11.91
C LEU A 131 29.16 -8.83 12.28
N GLN A 132 30.41 -9.19 12.59
CA GLN A 132 30.74 -10.53 13.07
C GLN A 132 30.06 -10.80 14.42
N LEU A 133 30.13 -9.86 15.37
CA LEU A 133 29.44 -9.97 16.65
C LEU A 133 27.93 -10.20 16.47
N LEU A 134 27.27 -9.39 15.64
CA LEU A 134 25.85 -9.53 15.34
C LEU A 134 25.54 -10.90 14.70
N SER A 135 26.39 -11.36 13.78
CA SER A 135 26.23 -12.66 13.13
C SER A 135 26.41 -13.82 14.12
N THR A 136 27.42 -13.74 14.98
CA THR A 136 27.66 -14.74 16.04
C THR A 136 26.46 -14.81 16.97
N ARG A 137 25.93 -13.68 17.44
CA ARG A 137 24.74 -13.65 18.31
C ARG A 137 23.49 -14.18 17.62
N ALA A 138 23.26 -13.81 16.35
CA ALA A 138 22.15 -14.35 15.58
C ALA A 138 22.27 -15.88 15.44
N SER A 139 23.50 -16.39 15.34
CA SER A 139 23.78 -17.83 15.29
C SER A 139 23.79 -18.55 16.64
N GLN A 140 23.79 -17.86 17.80
CA GLN A 140 23.83 -18.53 19.12
C GLN A 140 22.62 -19.43 19.40
N GLY A 141 21.53 -19.31 18.64
CA GLY A 141 20.37 -20.19 18.67
C GLY A 141 20.32 -21.26 17.57
N GLN A 142 21.29 -21.29 16.66
CA GLN A 142 21.35 -22.22 15.52
C GLN A 142 22.71 -22.91 15.50
N SER A 143 22.74 -24.25 15.47
CA SER A 143 24.00 -25.00 15.31
C SER A 143 24.49 -24.87 13.86
N LEU A 144 25.06 -23.71 13.53
CA LEU A 144 25.63 -23.42 12.23
C LEU A 144 27.09 -23.86 12.24
N THR A 145 27.48 -24.56 11.17
CA THR A 145 28.90 -24.87 10.96
C THR A 145 29.68 -23.58 10.61
N PRO A 146 31.00 -23.51 10.89
CA PRO A 146 31.81 -22.34 10.58
C PRO A 146 31.69 -21.88 9.10
N GLN A 147 31.60 -22.83 8.18
CA GLN A 147 31.42 -22.56 6.75
C GLN A 147 30.09 -21.87 6.43
N GLN A 148 29.01 -22.25 7.11
CA GLN A 148 27.69 -21.62 6.93
C GLN A 148 27.64 -20.22 7.54
N GLY A 149 28.40 -19.97 8.60
CA GLY A 149 28.56 -18.64 9.18
C GLY A 149 29.21 -17.66 8.21
N ASP A 150 30.30 -18.08 7.54
CA ASP A 150 31.01 -17.25 6.56
C ASP A 150 30.13 -16.94 5.34
N GLU A 151 29.40 -17.92 4.81
CA GLU A 151 28.44 -17.69 3.72
C GLU A 151 27.32 -16.71 4.11
N HIS A 152 26.83 -16.80 5.35
CA HIS A 152 25.80 -15.90 5.84
C HIS A 152 26.31 -14.47 5.95
N LEU A 153 27.53 -14.29 6.48
CA LEU A 153 28.19 -13.00 6.56
C LEU A 153 28.44 -12.40 5.18
N GLN A 154 28.85 -13.21 4.20
CA GLN A 154 29.02 -12.77 2.81
C GLN A 154 27.70 -12.32 2.16
N ARG A 155 26.61 -13.07 2.38
CA ARG A 155 25.26 -12.69 1.91
C ARG A 155 24.79 -11.38 2.54
N MET A 156 24.99 -11.22 3.85
CA MET A 156 24.66 -9.99 4.56
C MET A 156 25.49 -8.82 4.03
N SER A 157 26.80 -8.99 3.86
CA SER A 157 27.70 -7.96 3.32
C SER A 157 27.30 -7.52 1.91
N SER A 158 26.95 -8.47 1.05
CA SER A 158 26.45 -8.21 -0.31
C SER A 158 25.13 -7.43 -0.29
N SER A 159 24.20 -7.81 0.61
CA SER A 159 22.92 -7.12 0.75
C SER A 159 23.08 -5.70 1.29
N LEU A 160 23.99 -5.53 2.25
CA LEU A 160 24.35 -4.21 2.73
C LEU A 160 24.97 -3.39 1.58
N ALA A 161 25.87 -3.94 0.77
CA ALA A 161 26.46 -3.22 -0.36
C ALA A 161 25.39 -2.72 -1.36
N ALA A 162 24.35 -3.51 -1.62
CA ALA A 162 23.20 -3.07 -2.40
C ALA A 162 22.44 -1.92 -1.74
N LEU A 163 22.26 -1.97 -0.41
CA LEU A 163 21.63 -0.88 0.35
C LEU A 163 22.45 0.41 0.34
N ASP A 164 23.78 0.34 0.32
CA ASP A 164 24.62 1.54 0.18
C ASP A 164 24.42 2.22 -1.18
N GLU A 165 24.22 1.43 -2.24
CA GLU A 165 23.95 1.97 -3.57
C GLU A 165 22.58 2.64 -3.61
N LEU A 166 21.55 2.00 -3.07
CA LEU A 166 20.21 2.60 -2.94
C LEU A 166 20.26 3.88 -2.10
N GLY A 167 20.95 3.88 -0.95
CA GLY A 167 21.11 5.07 -0.12
C GLY A 167 21.80 6.23 -0.85
N ARG A 168 22.73 5.92 -1.76
CA ARG A 168 23.37 6.91 -2.64
C ARG A 168 22.38 7.51 -3.62
N GLU A 169 21.51 6.69 -4.21
CA GLU A 169 20.42 7.15 -5.10
C GLU A 169 19.43 8.05 -4.35
N GLY A 170 19.02 7.66 -3.14
CA GLY A 170 18.08 8.43 -2.31
C GLY A 170 18.61 9.79 -1.85
N THR A 171 19.94 9.97 -1.85
CA THR A 171 20.59 11.25 -1.49
C THR A 171 20.70 12.21 -2.68
N GLN A 172 20.40 11.76 -3.91
CA GLN A 172 20.56 12.60 -5.10
C GLN A 172 19.52 13.74 -5.11
N PRO A 173 19.94 14.99 -5.37
CA PRO A 173 19.01 16.10 -5.46
C PRO A 173 18.10 15.95 -6.67
N LEU A 174 16.79 16.15 -6.46
CA LEU A 174 15.81 16.11 -7.53
C LEU A 174 15.96 17.32 -8.46
N GLN A 175 15.91 17.07 -9.77
CA GLN A 175 15.89 18.13 -10.78
C GLN A 175 14.46 18.70 -10.89
N GLU A 176 14.26 19.90 -10.35
CA GLU A 176 12.92 20.53 -10.31
C GLU A 176 12.29 20.69 -11.70
N ASP A 177 13.10 20.94 -12.74
CA ASP A 177 12.60 21.17 -14.09
C ASP A 177 11.98 19.91 -14.69
N GLU A 178 12.55 18.75 -14.41
CA GLU A 178 11.98 17.46 -14.81
C GLU A 178 10.68 17.17 -14.04
N VAL A 179 10.64 17.45 -12.74
CA VAL A 179 9.43 17.31 -11.93
C VAL A 179 8.29 18.17 -12.48
N LYS A 180 8.56 19.43 -12.83
CA LYS A 180 7.58 20.36 -13.42
C LYS A 180 7.06 19.86 -14.78
N LYS A 181 7.94 19.27 -15.61
CA LYS A 181 7.53 18.67 -16.90
C LYS A 181 6.62 17.47 -16.68
N ILE A 182 6.95 16.60 -15.73
CA ILE A 182 6.15 15.41 -15.40
C ILE A 182 4.79 15.82 -14.83
N ASP A 183 4.74 16.79 -13.92
CA ASP A 183 3.48 17.29 -13.34
C ASP A 183 2.53 17.85 -14.41
N LYS A 184 3.06 18.60 -15.39
CA LYS A 184 2.27 19.08 -16.53
C LYS A 184 1.68 17.94 -17.35
N ARG A 185 2.45 16.87 -17.59
CA ARG A 185 1.96 15.67 -18.31
C ARG A 185 0.93 14.90 -17.49
N LEU A 186 1.15 14.77 -16.18
CA LEU A 186 0.23 14.08 -15.27
C LEU A 186 -1.14 14.75 -15.24
N LYS A 187 -1.17 16.09 -15.18
CA LYS A 187 -2.41 16.88 -15.25
C LYS A 187 -3.17 16.67 -16.55
N ALA A 188 -2.47 16.51 -17.68
CA ALA A 188 -3.10 16.23 -18.97
C ALA A 188 -3.66 14.80 -19.06
N CYS A 189 -3.02 13.83 -18.40
CA CYS A 189 -3.42 12.42 -18.40
C CYS A 189 -4.36 12.04 -17.23
N HIS A 190 -4.80 13.00 -16.42
CA HIS A 190 -5.67 12.73 -15.29
C HIS A 190 -7.01 12.14 -15.75
N ASN A 191 -7.42 11.01 -15.17
CA ASN A 191 -8.63 10.32 -15.60
C ASN A 191 -9.88 11.08 -15.15
N SER A 192 -10.52 11.78 -16.07
CA SER A 192 -11.73 12.57 -15.84
C SER A 192 -12.96 11.76 -15.42
N LEU A 193 -12.94 10.43 -15.57
CA LEU A 193 -14.00 9.52 -15.09
C LEU A 193 -13.81 9.10 -13.63
N LEU A 194 -12.62 9.27 -13.08
CA LEU A 194 -12.30 9.00 -11.67
C LEU A 194 -12.11 10.29 -10.87
N ASP A 195 -12.09 11.44 -11.56
CA ASP A 195 -12.02 12.77 -10.97
C ASP A 195 -13.41 13.22 -10.47
N PRO A 196 -13.61 13.39 -9.16
CA PRO A 196 -14.91 13.73 -8.60
C PRO A 196 -15.40 15.14 -8.94
N ASP A 197 -14.50 16.04 -9.31
CA ASP A 197 -14.86 17.41 -9.69
C ASP A 197 -15.28 17.50 -11.16
N SER A 198 -14.87 16.53 -11.98
CA SER A 198 -15.25 16.39 -13.38
C SER A 198 -16.74 16.10 -13.55
N GLN A 199 -17.35 16.73 -14.57
CA GLN A 199 -18.75 16.49 -14.91
C GLN A 199 -19.00 15.04 -15.32
N ALA A 200 -18.03 14.41 -15.99
CA ALA A 200 -18.15 13.01 -16.43
C ALA A 200 -18.30 12.03 -15.24
N PHE A 201 -17.64 12.30 -14.11
CA PHE A 201 -17.82 11.51 -12.88
C PHE A 201 -19.20 11.74 -12.27
N LYS A 202 -19.67 12.99 -12.22
CA LYS A 202 -20.99 13.34 -11.68
C LYS A 202 -22.12 12.72 -12.50
N ASP A 203 -22.01 12.74 -13.82
CA ASP A 203 -22.97 12.12 -14.74
C ASP A 203 -22.97 10.59 -14.60
N ALA A 204 -21.78 9.97 -14.52
CA ALA A 204 -21.66 8.53 -14.30
C ALA A 204 -22.21 8.10 -12.93
N ALA A 205 -21.96 8.89 -11.87
CA ALA A 205 -22.49 8.66 -10.54
C ALA A 205 -24.01 8.82 -10.50
N ALA A 206 -24.57 9.85 -11.15
CA ALA A 206 -26.01 10.06 -11.27
C ALA A 206 -26.69 8.94 -12.06
N ALA A 207 -26.10 8.49 -13.17
CA ALA A 207 -26.59 7.36 -13.95
C ALA A 207 -26.58 6.05 -13.13
N LYS A 208 -25.53 5.81 -12.35
CA LYS A 208 -25.45 4.65 -11.44
C LYS A 208 -26.50 4.73 -10.33
N ALA A 209 -26.66 5.89 -9.70
CA ALA A 209 -27.66 6.12 -8.66
C ALA A 209 -29.09 5.91 -9.17
N SER A 210 -29.40 6.40 -10.38
CA SER A 210 -30.69 6.17 -11.03
C SER A 210 -30.96 4.68 -11.27
N ARG A 211 -29.97 3.94 -11.79
CA ARG A 211 -30.07 2.48 -11.99
C ARG A 211 -30.29 1.73 -10.68
N ASP A 212 -29.59 2.11 -9.62
CA ASP A 212 -29.72 1.46 -8.32
C ASP A 212 -31.05 1.80 -7.63
N ALA A 213 -31.54 3.03 -7.78
CA ALA A 213 -32.87 3.43 -7.32
C ALA A 213 -33.97 2.63 -8.03
N GLU A 214 -33.84 2.40 -9.34
CA GLU A 214 -34.80 1.62 -10.11
C GLU A 214 -34.81 0.15 -9.66
N LYS A 215 -33.64 -0.47 -9.51
CA LYS A 215 -33.54 -1.84 -8.96
C LYS A 215 -34.15 -1.95 -7.57
N ARG A 216 -33.95 -0.94 -6.71
CA ARG A 216 -34.55 -0.90 -5.36
C ARG A 216 -36.08 -0.79 -5.45
N ARG A 217 -36.61 0.04 -6.35
CA ARG A 217 -38.05 0.18 -6.56
C ARG A 217 -38.69 -1.12 -7.00
N ILE A 218 -38.10 -1.80 -7.99
CA ILE A 218 -38.55 -3.12 -8.47
C ILE A 218 -38.54 -4.12 -7.31
N LYS A 219 -37.43 -4.23 -6.56
CA LYS A 219 -37.33 -5.14 -5.41
C LYS A 219 -38.36 -4.85 -4.30
N ILE A 220 -38.70 -3.58 -4.07
CA ILE A 220 -39.73 -3.20 -3.09
C ILE A 220 -41.12 -3.56 -3.61
N ALA A 221 -41.40 -3.34 -4.89
CA ALA A 221 -42.67 -3.71 -5.53
C ALA A 221 -42.88 -5.23 -5.49
N ASP A 222 -41.86 -6.02 -5.84
CA ASP A 222 -41.91 -7.49 -5.77
C ASP A 222 -42.17 -7.98 -4.34
N ARG A 223 -41.52 -7.36 -3.33
CA ARG A 223 -41.73 -7.71 -1.92
C ARG A 223 -43.14 -7.37 -1.45
N ARG A 224 -43.70 -6.23 -1.90
CA ARG A 224 -45.08 -5.84 -1.58
C ARG A 224 -46.09 -6.79 -2.24
N ALA A 225 -45.92 -7.09 -3.52
CA ALA A 225 -46.77 -8.04 -4.23
C ALA A 225 -46.73 -9.44 -3.57
N ALA A 226 -45.56 -9.93 -3.18
CA ALA A 226 -45.43 -11.19 -2.44
C ALA A 226 -46.11 -11.14 -1.06
N THR A 227 -46.05 -10.00 -0.37
CA THR A 227 -46.73 -9.82 0.93
C THR A 227 -48.25 -9.74 0.75
N GLU A 228 -48.75 -9.09 -0.31
CA GLU A 228 -50.17 -9.02 -0.65
C GLU A 228 -50.72 -10.39 -1.05
N LEU A 229 -49.96 -11.18 -1.83
CA LEU A 229 -50.32 -12.56 -2.18
C LEU A 229 -50.37 -13.47 -0.92
N ALA A 230 -49.39 -13.32 -0.02
CA ALA A 230 -49.38 -14.05 1.25
C ALA A 230 -50.54 -13.63 2.17
N ASN A 231 -50.87 -12.34 2.23
CA ASN A 231 -52.02 -11.83 3.00
C ASN A 231 -53.36 -12.29 2.40
N ALA A 232 -53.47 -12.35 1.06
CA ALA A 232 -54.65 -12.86 0.38
C ALA A 232 -54.85 -14.37 0.63
N GLN A 233 -53.77 -15.15 0.69
CA GLN A 233 -53.80 -16.56 1.09
C GLN A 233 -54.20 -16.74 2.56
N LEU A 234 -53.79 -15.83 3.45
CA LEU A 234 -54.15 -15.84 4.87
C LEU A 234 -55.62 -15.46 5.14
N LEU A 235 -56.23 -14.63 4.29
CA LEU A 235 -57.62 -14.17 4.41
C LEU A 235 -58.66 -15.11 3.78
N GLY A 236 -58.25 -16.27 3.24
CA GLY A 236 -59.16 -17.36 2.86
C GLY A 236 -60.06 -17.07 1.64
N ALA A 237 -59.55 -16.34 0.63
CA ALA A 237 -60.26 -16.16 -0.63
C ALA A 237 -60.04 -17.36 -1.57
N ASP A 238 -60.83 -18.41 -1.39
CA ASP A 238 -60.98 -19.49 -2.38
C ASP A 238 -62.01 -19.10 -3.46
N GLY A 239 -61.55 -19.03 -4.71
CA GLY A 239 -62.35 -19.37 -5.89
C GLY A 239 -63.14 -18.25 -6.61
N ALA A 240 -62.51 -17.58 -7.57
CA ALA A 240 -63.16 -17.23 -8.84
C ALA A 240 -62.15 -17.31 -9.98
N ALA A 241 -62.33 -18.30 -10.83
CA ALA A 241 -61.49 -18.59 -11.99
C ALA A 241 -61.50 -17.43 -13.01
N VAL A 242 -60.31 -17.04 -13.47
CA VAL A 242 -60.13 -16.46 -14.81
C VAL A 242 -59.05 -17.29 -15.51
N GLN A 243 -59.49 -18.00 -16.56
CA GLN A 243 -58.67 -18.89 -17.38
C GLN A 243 -57.56 -18.14 -18.14
N PRO A 244 -56.46 -18.82 -18.49
CA PRO A 244 -55.43 -18.30 -19.39
C PRO A 244 -55.94 -18.38 -20.84
N GLN A 245 -56.05 -17.25 -21.55
CA GLN A 245 -56.19 -17.30 -23.00
C GLN A 245 -54.83 -17.53 -23.64
N SER A 246 -54.66 -18.76 -24.14
CA SER A 246 -53.68 -19.13 -25.15
C SER A 246 -53.96 -18.41 -26.46
N GLN A 247 -52.99 -17.66 -26.99
CA GLN A 247 -52.90 -17.41 -28.42
C GLN A 247 -51.81 -18.30 -29.03
N GLN A 248 -52.24 -18.99 -30.08
CA GLN A 248 -51.62 -20.13 -30.73
C GLN A 248 -50.29 -19.78 -31.39
N ALA A 249 -49.30 -20.64 -31.17
CA ALA A 249 -48.24 -20.89 -32.13
C ALA A 249 -48.72 -21.98 -33.10
N SER A 250 -48.93 -21.62 -34.36
CA SER A 250 -49.10 -22.55 -35.48
C SER A 250 -47.78 -22.62 -36.24
N GLY A 251 -47.25 -23.82 -36.41
CA GLY A 251 -46.02 -24.05 -37.16
C GLY A 251 -46.21 -24.04 -38.67
N GLN A 252 -45.08 -23.78 -39.33
CA GLN A 252 -44.66 -24.19 -40.68
C GLN A 252 -45.40 -23.59 -41.88
N ASP A 253 -44.69 -22.73 -42.64
CA ASP A 253 -44.43 -23.06 -44.03
C ASP A 253 -43.19 -22.35 -44.62
N LEU A 254 -42.62 -23.03 -45.61
CA LEU A 254 -41.31 -22.91 -46.22
C LEU A 254 -41.10 -21.70 -47.18
N ALA A 255 -39.86 -21.20 -47.13
CA ALA A 255 -38.95 -20.88 -48.26
C ALA A 255 -39.15 -19.67 -49.20
N LYS A 256 -37.95 -19.17 -49.62
CA LYS A 256 -37.60 -18.26 -50.73
C LYS A 256 -37.80 -16.76 -50.47
N ASP A 257 -36.88 -15.84 -50.78
CA ASP A 257 -35.62 -15.90 -51.52
C ASP A 257 -34.81 -14.59 -51.29
N THR A 258 -33.48 -14.73 -51.32
CA THR A 258 -32.48 -13.77 -51.84
C THR A 258 -32.08 -12.45 -51.13
N ASN A 259 -30.76 -12.40 -50.88
CA ASN A 259 -29.79 -11.35 -51.25
C ASN A 259 -29.27 -10.30 -50.23
N GLY A 260 -27.93 -10.27 -50.11
CA GLY A 260 -27.11 -9.07 -49.85
C GLY A 260 -26.61 -8.92 -48.40
N SER A 261 -25.50 -9.53 -47.99
CA SER A 261 -24.09 -9.10 -48.18
C SER A 261 -23.52 -8.19 -47.07
N HIS A 262 -22.30 -8.54 -46.66
CA HIS A 262 -21.29 -7.86 -45.82
C HIS A 262 -21.46 -7.92 -44.29
N ASP A 263 -20.74 -8.78 -43.55
CA ASP A 263 -19.27 -8.98 -43.40
C ASP A 263 -18.57 -7.81 -42.68
N ALA A 264 -18.14 -8.04 -41.42
CA ALA A 264 -16.74 -7.88 -40.98
C ALA A 264 -16.57 -7.87 -39.45
N LYS A 265 -15.90 -8.92 -38.97
CA LYS A 265 -14.77 -8.93 -38.00
C LYS A 265 -14.93 -8.29 -36.62
N ARG A 266 -15.17 -9.17 -35.63
CA ARG A 266 -14.55 -9.11 -34.30
C ARG A 266 -13.05 -9.44 -34.41
N GLN A 267 -12.18 -8.50 -34.05
CA GLN A 267 -10.80 -8.79 -33.66
C GLN A 267 -10.70 -8.73 -32.13
N ARG A 268 -10.40 -9.88 -31.52
CA ARG A 268 -9.75 -9.98 -30.21
C ARG A 268 -8.28 -9.63 -30.42
N ILE A 269 -7.76 -8.71 -29.62
CA ILE A 269 -6.33 -8.43 -29.52
C ILE A 269 -5.88 -8.93 -28.15
N THR A 270 -4.94 -9.87 -28.20
CA THR A 270 -3.94 -10.17 -27.18
C THR A 270 -2.99 -8.98 -27.01
#